data_AF-A0A9P4JE98-F1
#
_entry.id   AF-A0A9P4JE98-F1
#
_cell.length_a   1.000
_cell.length_b   1.000
_cell.length_c   1.000
_cell.angle_alpha   90.00
_cell.angle_beta   90.00
_cell.angle_gamma   90.00
#
_symmetry.space_group_name_H-M   'P 1'
#
loop_
_entity.id
_entity.type
_entity.pdbx_description
1 polymer ?
#
loop_
_entity_poly.entity_id
_entity_poly.type
_entity_poly.pdbx_seq_one_letter_code
_entity_poly.pdbx_strand_id
1 'polypeptide(L)' 'MTHSPLVHQIDTVRAYHSGPRLIVEVDIVMDPQETLQATHDIAEELQTKLESLPNVERAYVHVDYETSHAPEHFLKKEL' A
#
# COMPACT_ATOMS: atom_id res chain seq x y z
N MET A 1 3.45 -4.41 16.77
CA MET A 1 3.61 -5.48 15.76
C MET A 1 3.43 -4.87 14.40
N THR A 2 4.31 -5.20 13.45
CA THR A 2 4.14 -4.87 12.02
C THR A 2 3.17 -5.87 11.37
N HIS A 3 2.71 -5.60 10.15
CA HIS A 3 1.74 -6.44 9.44
C HIS A 3 2.27 -7.85 9.12
N SER A 4 3.45 -7.93 8.50
CA SER A 4 4.12 -9.17 8.13
C SER A 4 5.64 -8.98 8.24
N PRO A 5 6.42 -10.03 8.61
CA PRO A 5 7.88 -9.96 8.61
C PRO A 5 8.48 -9.90 7.20
N LEU A 6 7.72 -10.27 6.17
CA LEU A 6 8.16 -10.25 4.77
C LEU A 6 8.07 -8.85 4.16
N VAL A 7 7.43 -7.90 4.85
CA VAL A 7 7.48 -6.48 4.49
C VAL A 7 8.75 -5.89 5.07
N HIS A 8 9.71 -5.58 4.20
CA HIS A 8 10.98 -4.98 4.59
C HIS A 8 10.84 -3.51 4.98
N GLN A 9 9.98 -2.78 4.27
CA GLN A 9 9.79 -1.35 4.46
C GLN A 9 8.41 -0.90 3.97
N ILE A 10 7.93 0.22 4.51
CA ILE A 10 6.85 1.01 3.94
C ILE A 10 7.53 2.18 3.22
N ASP A 11 7.32 2.30 1.92
CA ASP A 11 7.90 3.38 1.13
C ASP A 11 7.02 4.63 1.20
N THR A 12 5.75 4.49 0.83
CA THR A 12 4.81 5.60 0.73
C THR A 12 3.51 5.28 1.45
N VAL A 13 2.97 6.27 2.15
CA VAL A 13 1.60 6.23 2.71
C VAL A 13 0.89 7.51 2.34
N ARG A 14 -0.28 7.39 1.74
CA ARG A 14 -1.17 8.52 1.42
C ARG A 14 -2.57 8.22 1.89
N ALA A 15 -3.23 9.26 2.38
CA ALA A 15 -4.66 9.22 2.67
C ALA A 15 -5.27 10.52 2.19
N TYR A 16 -6.39 10.42 1.49
CA TYR A 16 -7.13 11.58 1.00
C TYR A 16 -8.62 11.36 1.13
N HIS A 17 -9.35 12.47 1.30
CA HIS A 17 -10.79 12.42 1.49
C HIS A 17 -11.51 12.04 0.19
N SER A 18 -12.35 11.01 0.29
CA SER A 18 -13.42 10.68 -0.64
C SER A 18 -14.75 10.98 0.07
N GLY A 19 -15.21 12.22 -0.08
CA GLY A 19 -16.33 12.74 0.71
C GLY A 19 -16.04 12.65 2.22
N PRO A 20 -16.92 12.02 3.04
CA PRO A 20 -16.70 11.87 4.48
C PRO A 20 -15.70 10.76 4.84
N ARG A 21 -15.31 9.91 3.89
CA ARG A 21 -14.41 8.76 4.09
C ARG A 21 -13.02 9.04 3.51
N LEU A 22 -12.10 8.11 3.72
CA LEU A 22 -10.72 8.14 3.24
C LEU A 22 -10.50 7.05 2.18
N ILE A 23 -9.76 7.41 1.14
CA ILE A 23 -9.03 6.45 0.32
C ILE A 23 -7.59 6.44 0.82
N VAL A 24 -7.03 5.25 0.99
CA VAL A 24 -5.65 5.05 1.47
C VAL A 24 -4.84 4.35 0.39
N GLU A 25 -3.63 4.82 0.14
CA GLU A 25 -2.65 4.19 -0.73
C GLU A 25 -1.40 3.89 0.10
N VAL A 26 -0.89 2.66 0.02
CA VAL A 26 0.31 2.22 0.72
C VAL A 26 1.21 1.45 -0.23
N ASP A 27 2.47 1.86 -0.29
CA ASP A 27 3.50 1.16 -1.07
C ASP A 27 4.42 0.44 -0.08
N ILE A 28 4.56 -0.87 -0.23
CA ILE A 28 5.41 -1.71 0.61
C ILE A 28 6.54 -2.34 -0.20
N VAL A 29 7.66 -2.60 0.47
CA VAL A 29 8.83 -3.21 -0.15
C VAL A 29 8.99 -4.65 0.32
N MET A 30 9.11 -5.57 -0.63
CA MET A 30 9.33 -7.00 -0.40
C MET A 30 10.56 -7.50 -1.17
N ASP A 31 11.03 -8.72 -0.87
CA ASP A 31 12.17 -9.30 -1.60
C ASP A 31 11.79 -9.58 -3.07
N PRO A 32 12.61 -9.18 -4.06
CA PRO A 32 12.36 -9.42 -5.49
C PRO A 32 12.23 -10.90 -5.87
N GLN A 33 12.76 -11.82 -5.04
CA GLN A 33 12.73 -13.25 -5.27
C GLN A 33 11.52 -13.93 -4.62
N GLU A 34 10.65 -13.19 -3.92
CA GLU A 34 9.42 -13.75 -3.39
C GLU A 34 8.48 -14.21 -4.49
N THR A 35 7.70 -15.24 -4.18
CA THR A 35 6.72 -15.75 -5.14
C THR A 35 5.59 -14.74 -5.34
N LEU A 36 5.09 -14.65 -6.57
CA LEU A 36 3.91 -13.82 -6.87
C LEU A 36 2.74 -14.12 -5.92
N GLN A 37 2.55 -15.39 -5.55
CA GLN A 37 1.52 -15.80 -4.61
C GLN A 37 1.75 -15.21 -3.21
N ALA A 38 2.95 -15.36 -2.64
CA ALA A 38 3.26 -14.81 -1.33
C ALA A 38 3.10 -13.29 -1.29
N THR A 39 3.58 -12.60 -2.32
CA THR A 39 3.42 -11.15 -2.47
C THR A 39 1.96 -10.74 -2.56
N HIS A 40 1.16 -11.45 -3.35
CA HIS A 40 -0.29 -11.22 -3.47
C HIS A 40 -0.99 -11.37 -2.12
N ASP A 41 -0.79 -12.51 -1.45
CA ASP A 41 -1.53 -12.84 -0.24
C ASP A 41 -1.23 -11.81 0.88
N ILE A 42 0.02 -11.37 1.00
CA ILE A 42 0.43 -10.38 2.01
C ILE A 42 -0.14 -9.00 1.70
N ALA A 43 -0.14 -8.59 0.43
CA ALA A 43 -0.70 -7.32 -0.01
C ALA A 43 -2.24 -7.29 0.15
N GLU A 44 -2.94 -8.38 -0.19
CA GLU A 44 -4.39 -8.51 -0.03
C GLU A 44 -4.79 -8.50 1.46
N GLU A 45 -4.04 -9.21 2.32
CA GLU A 45 -4.25 -9.16 3.76
C GLU A 45 -4.03 -7.74 4.32
N LEU A 46 -3.00 -7.03 3.84
CA LEU A 46 -2.74 -5.64 4.24
C LEU A 46 -3.87 -4.72 3.78
N GLN A 47 -4.34 -4.87 2.55
CA GLN A 47 -5.46 -4.10 2.02
C GLN A 47 -6.72 -4.32 2.88
N THR A 48 -7.08 -5.58 3.14
CA THR A 48 -8.24 -5.95 3.96
C THR A 48 -8.13 -5.34 5.37
N LYS A 49 -6.94 -5.39 5.95
CA LYS A 49 -6.67 -4.79 7.26
C LYS A 49 -6.84 -3.27 7.25
N LEU A 50 -6.36 -2.58 6.22
CA LEU A 50 -6.52 -1.13 6.07
C LEU A 50 -7.99 -0.74 5.84
N GLU A 51 -8.72 -1.49 5.01
CA GLU A 51 -10.15 -1.29 4.76
C GLU A 51 -11.02 -1.58 6.00
N SER A 52 -10.51 -2.33 6.98
CA SER A 52 -11.20 -2.53 8.26
C SER A 52 -11.11 -1.33 9.22
N LEU A 53 -10.25 -0.34 8.92
CA LEU A 53 -10.08 0.84 9.77
C LEU A 53 -11.28 1.79 9.67
N PRO A 54 -11.64 2.48 10.77
CA PRO A 54 -12.71 3.46 10.74
C PRO A 54 -12.48 4.54 9.68
N ASN A 55 -13.53 4.84 8.93
CA ASN A 55 -13.56 5.86 7.87
C ASN A 55 -12.74 5.54 6.61
N VAL A 56 -12.02 4.41 6.54
CA VAL A 56 -11.39 3.97 5.29
C VAL A 56 -12.47 3.32 4.42
N GLU A 57 -12.70 3.86 3.24
CA GLU A 57 -13.62 3.29 2.25
C GLU A 57 -12.92 2.27 1.36
N ARG A 58 -11.67 2.56 1.00
CA ARG A 58 -10.87 1.77 0.08
C ARG A 58 -9.40 1.90 0.41
N ALA A 59 -8.65 0.81 0.26
CA ALA A 59 -7.21 0.83 0.29
C ALA A 59 -6.63 0.27 -1.02
N TYR A 60 -5.49 0.81 -1.43
CA TYR A 60 -4.66 0.26 -2.50
C TYR A 60 -3.28 -0.04 -1.93
N VAL A 61 -2.78 -1.25 -2.19
CA VAL A 61 -1.45 -1.68 -1.75
C VAL A 61 -0.62 -1.97 -2.98
N HIS A 62 0.43 -1.18 -3.20
CA HIS A 62 1.46 -1.48 -4.19
C HIS A 62 2.61 -2.25 -3.53
N VAL A 63 3.24 -3.15 -4.27
CA VAL A 63 4.43 -3.86 -3.79
C VAL A 63 5.58 -3.60 -4.74
N ASP A 64 6.61 -2.96 -4.20
CA ASP A 64 7.87 -2.71 -4.86
C ASP A 64 8.95 -3.67 -4.33
N TYR A 65 10.01 -3.84 -5.12
CA TYR A 65 11.19 -4.62 -4.71
C TYR A 65 12.43 -3.73 -4.50
N GLU A 66 12.30 -2.42 -4.72
CA GLU A 66 13.38 -1.47 -4.56
C GLU A 66 12.87 -0.11 -4.05
N THR A 67 13.76 0.71 -3.50
CA THR A 67 13.44 1.92 -2.74
C THR A 67 13.95 3.20 -3.39
N SER A 68 14.48 3.12 -4.62
CA SER A 68 15.19 4.20 -5.30
C SER A 68 14.37 4.90 -6.39
N HIS A 69 13.24 4.31 -6.79
CA HIS A 69 12.31 4.87 -7.74
C HIS A 69 11.60 6.10 -7.15
N ALA A 70 11.35 7.08 -8.03
CA ALA A 70 10.40 8.13 -7.72
C ALA A 70 8.99 7.52 -7.68
N PRO A 71 8.06 8.04 -6.85
CA PRO A 71 6.73 7.46 -6.73
C PRO A 71 6.05 7.35 -8.10
N GLU A 72 5.67 6.13 -8.52
CA GLU A 72 5.12 5.90 -9.86
C GLU A 72 3.79 6.65 -10.07
N HIS A 73 3.03 6.81 -8.98
CA HIS A 73 1.81 7.60 -8.94
C HIS A 73 2.08 8.99 -8.36
N PHE A 74 2.26 9.99 -9.22
CA PHE A 74 2.22 11.40 -8.84
C PHE A 74 0.76 11.89 -8.75
N LEU A 75 0.48 12.78 -7.79
CA LEU A 75 -0.77 13.52 -7.75
C LEU A 75 -0.86 14.43 -8.99
N LYS A 76 -1.45 13.93 -10.09
CA LYS A 76 -1.84 14.79 -11.22
C LYS A 76 -3.11 15.56 -10.84
N LYS A 77 -2.94 16.64 -10.09
CA LYS A 77 -3.99 17.65 -9.96
C LYS A 77 -3.75 18.70 -11.04
N GLU A 78 -4.10 18.38 -12.29
CA GLU A 78 -4.32 19.43 -13.28
C GLU A 78 -5.65 20.11 -12.92
N LEU A 79 -5.57 21.36 -12.49
CA LEU A 79 -6.71 22.26 -12.32
C LEU A 79 -7.17 22.78 -13.68
#